data_AF-A0AAP5QLQ6-F1
#
_entry.id   AF-A0AAP5QLQ6-F1
#
_cell.length_a   1.000
_cell.length_b   1.000
_cell.length_c   1.000
_cell.angle_alpha   90.00
_cell.angle_beta   90.00
_cell.angle_gamma   90.00
#
_symmetry.space_group_name_H-M   'P 1'
#
loop_
_entity.id
_entity.type
_entity.pdbx_description
1 polymer ?
#
loop_
_entity_poly.entity_id
_entity_poly.type
_entity_poly.pdbx_seq_one_letter_code
_entity_poly.pdbx_strand_id
1 'polypeptide(L)'
;MGYWEEEYKNKKVLLSDEGLDICFDAVEKFCELYKRELDREPILEEFLATLVTVMNTNGDSSFTELVDKRIVEIKPTTRKVKPIAKVIPGAVIQIPLDKIGKYTYAWVIEGDLSKNKDDDILIQYYNIFTENTLSREEIIRLMKEENKKIFAANTGHTGFLQGDWKVISKMPQEIIEKNSHSQ
;
A
#
# COMPACT_ATOMS: atom_id res chain seq x y z
N MET A 1 5.86 -13.13 -11.05
CA MET A 1 6.12 -11.87 -11.77
C MET A 1 4.91 -11.63 -12.66
N GLY A 2 4.08 -10.66 -12.29
CA GLY A 2 2.81 -10.37 -12.94
C GLY A 2 2.79 -8.99 -13.58
N TYR A 3 1.84 -8.83 -14.50
CA TYR A 3 1.38 -7.53 -14.97
C TYR A 3 -0.06 -7.33 -14.51
N TRP A 4 -0.46 -6.10 -14.21
CA TRP A 4 -1.86 -5.75 -13.94
C TRP A 4 -2.23 -4.43 -14.60
N GLU A 5 -3.52 -4.27 -14.88
CA GLU A 5 -4.08 -2.99 -15.36
C GLU A 5 -4.31 -2.04 -14.19
N GLU A 6 -3.86 -0.80 -14.34
CA GLU A 6 -4.11 0.31 -13.42
C GLU A 6 -4.69 1.50 -14.19
N GLU A 7 -5.55 2.29 -13.54
CA GLU A 7 -6.03 3.54 -14.12
C GLU A 7 -5.07 4.68 -13.80
N TYR A 8 -4.45 5.26 -14.83
CA TYR A 8 -3.56 6.41 -14.70
C TYR A 8 -4.02 7.54 -15.61
N LYS A 9 -4.43 8.67 -15.02
CA LYS A 9 -4.92 9.87 -15.73
C LYS A 9 -5.97 9.53 -16.80
N ASN A 10 -6.98 8.76 -16.42
CA ASN A 10 -8.08 8.30 -17.28
C ASN A 10 -7.63 7.40 -18.45
N LYS A 11 -6.43 6.80 -18.35
CA LYS A 11 -5.93 5.79 -19.29
C LYS A 11 -5.68 4.51 -18.52
N LYS A 12 -6.02 3.38 -19.12
CA LYS A 12 -5.56 2.08 -18.63
C LYS A 12 -4.10 1.90 -18.99
N VAL A 13 -3.27 1.63 -18.01
CA VAL A 13 -1.85 1.32 -18.18
C VAL A 13 -1.56 -0.06 -17.59
N LEU A 14 -0.55 -0.75 -18.13
CA LEU A 14 -0.06 -1.99 -17.56
C LEU A 14 1.16 -1.68 -16.69
N LEU A 15 1.09 -2.08 -15.42
CA LEU A 15 2.23 -2.05 -14.50
C LEU A 15 2.79 -3.47 -14.36
N SER A 16 4.08 -3.57 -14.06
CA SER A 16 4.76 -4.83 -13.81
C SER A 16 5.47 -4.80 -12.46
N ASP A 17 5.50 -5.96 -11.78
CA ASP A 17 6.23 -6.11 -10.51
C ASP A 17 7.70 -5.71 -10.69
N GLU A 18 8.37 -6.30 -11.68
CA GLU A 18 9.80 -6.06 -11.97
C GLU A 18 10.07 -4.60 -12.37
N GLY A 19 9.14 -3.96 -13.09
CA GLY A 19 9.26 -2.55 -13.44
C GLY A 19 9.20 -1.64 -12.22
N LEU A 20 8.37 -1.99 -11.22
CA LEU A 20 8.35 -1.30 -9.94
C LEU A 20 9.65 -1.52 -9.17
N ASP A 21 10.15 -2.75 -9.09
CA ASP A 21 11.40 -3.07 -8.38
C ASP A 21 12.58 -2.27 -8.93
N ILE A 22 12.72 -2.21 -10.27
CA ILE A 22 13.74 -1.38 -10.93
C ILE A 22 13.61 0.10 -10.53
N CYS A 23 12.39 0.61 -10.46
CA CYS A 23 12.16 2.00 -10.07
C CYS A 23 12.43 2.25 -8.58
N PHE A 24 12.11 1.31 -7.70
CA PHE A 24 12.46 1.36 -6.28
C PHE A 24 13.97 1.43 -6.09
N ASP A 25 14.70 0.53 -6.73
CA ASP A 25 16.17 0.50 -6.76
C ASP A 25 16.76 1.84 -7.23
N ALA A 26 16.19 2.41 -8.30
CA ALA A 26 16.67 3.66 -8.87
C ALA A 26 16.48 4.83 -7.90
N VAL A 27 15.35 4.90 -7.20
CA VAL A 27 15.08 5.92 -6.19
C VAL A 27 16.02 5.76 -4.99
N GLU A 28 16.19 4.54 -4.49
CA GLU A 28 17.07 4.26 -3.35
C GLU A 28 18.52 4.67 -3.65
N LYS A 29 19.08 4.19 -4.76
CA LYS A 29 20.45 4.53 -5.19
C LYS A 29 20.64 6.03 -5.42
N PHE A 30 19.61 6.73 -5.90
CA PHE A 30 19.65 8.18 -6.04
C PHE A 30 19.74 8.89 -4.67
N CYS A 31 18.94 8.45 -3.69
CA CYS A 31 19.02 9.00 -2.33
C CYS A 31 20.36 8.68 -1.66
N GLU A 32 20.88 7.46 -1.81
CA GLU A 32 22.18 7.06 -1.27
C GLU A 32 23.33 7.91 -1.83
N LEU A 33 23.29 8.24 -3.13
CA LEU A 33 24.27 9.11 -3.76
C LEU A 33 24.32 10.48 -3.07
N TYR A 34 23.16 11.09 -2.81
CA TYR A 34 23.08 12.38 -2.14
C TYR A 34 23.60 12.32 -0.70
N LYS A 35 23.27 11.26 0.04
CA LYS A 35 23.83 11.05 1.39
C LYS A 35 25.35 10.94 1.36
N ARG A 36 25.88 10.12 0.46
CA ARG A 36 27.31 9.81 0.38
C ARG A 36 28.13 11.01 -0.09
N GLU A 37 27.66 11.75 -1.09
CA GLU A 37 28.44 12.80 -1.75
C GLU A 37 28.16 14.20 -1.19
N LEU A 38 26.96 14.43 -0.63
CA LEU A 38 26.51 15.76 -0.19
C LEU A 38 26.09 15.82 1.29
N ASP A 39 26.17 14.71 2.03
CA ASP A 39 25.79 14.58 3.45
C ASP A 39 24.36 15.06 3.75
N ARG A 40 23.43 14.81 2.81
CA ARG A 40 22.01 15.13 2.96
C ARG A 40 21.12 14.23 2.10
N GLU A 41 19.83 14.20 2.41
CA GLU A 41 18.81 13.65 1.51
C GLU A 41 18.58 14.58 0.30
N PRO A 42 18.19 14.04 -0.87
CA PRO A 42 17.74 14.86 -1.99
C PRO A 42 16.36 15.48 -1.69
N ILE A 43 16.05 16.61 -2.33
CA ILE A 43 14.67 17.10 -2.42
C ILE A 43 13.98 16.53 -3.65
N LEU A 44 12.64 16.49 -3.64
CA LEU A 44 11.84 15.91 -4.73
C LEU A 44 12.13 16.58 -6.08
N GLU A 45 12.31 17.90 -6.10
CA GLU A 45 12.60 18.68 -7.30
C GLU A 45 13.91 18.27 -7.97
N GLU A 46 14.92 17.85 -7.19
CA GLU A 46 16.21 17.39 -7.72
C GLU A 46 16.07 16.05 -8.44
N PHE A 47 15.31 15.12 -7.86
CA PHE A 47 15.01 13.84 -8.49
C PHE A 47 14.21 14.04 -9.79
N LEU A 48 13.17 14.88 -9.76
CA LEU A 48 12.33 15.14 -10.93
C LEU A 48 13.11 15.84 -12.05
N ALA A 49 13.96 16.81 -11.73
CA ALA A 49 14.82 17.47 -12.70
C ALA A 49 15.83 16.49 -13.33
N THR A 50 16.37 15.57 -12.53
CA THR A 50 17.25 14.49 -13.02
C THR A 50 16.49 13.59 -13.99
N LEU A 51 15.27 13.16 -13.64
CA LEU A 51 14.45 12.31 -14.50
C LEU A 51 14.11 13.00 -15.83
N VAL A 52 13.74 14.29 -15.81
CA VAL A 52 13.52 15.08 -17.04
C VAL A 52 14.77 15.09 -17.91
N THR A 53 15.95 15.27 -17.31
CA THR A 53 17.23 15.29 -18.03
C THR A 53 17.52 13.94 -18.69
N VAL A 54 17.35 12.84 -17.96
CA VAL A 54 17.54 11.47 -18.49
C VAL A 54 16.58 11.19 -19.66
N MET A 55 15.30 11.50 -19.49
CA MET A 55 14.29 11.28 -20.52
C MET A 55 14.53 12.12 -21.79
N ASN A 56 15.04 13.34 -21.64
CA ASN A 56 15.38 14.19 -22.80
C ASN A 56 16.72 13.83 -23.45
N THR A 57 17.55 13.02 -22.79
CA THR A 57 18.84 12.61 -23.35
C THR A 57 18.69 11.36 -24.23
N ASN A 58 17.97 10.34 -23.74
CA ASN A 58 17.84 9.05 -24.44
C ASN A 58 16.40 8.51 -24.50
N GLY A 59 15.39 9.25 -24.02
CA GLY A 59 14.03 8.72 -23.90
C GLY A 59 13.36 8.42 -25.24
N ASP A 60 13.69 9.15 -26.30
CA ASP A 60 13.21 8.92 -27.67
C ASP A 60 13.56 7.53 -28.23
N SER A 61 14.66 6.92 -27.77
CA SER A 61 15.03 5.54 -28.11
C SER A 61 14.06 4.48 -27.59
N SER A 62 13.33 4.79 -26.51
CA SER A 62 12.43 3.86 -25.81
C SER A 62 10.96 4.27 -25.90
N PHE A 63 10.69 5.56 -26.10
CA PHE A 63 9.35 6.15 -26.13
C PHE A 63 9.13 6.91 -27.45
N THR A 64 8.47 6.28 -28.41
CA THR A 64 8.22 6.86 -29.75
C THR A 64 7.45 8.18 -29.72
N GLU A 65 6.65 8.41 -28.68
CA GLU A 65 5.93 9.68 -28.47
C GLU A 65 6.85 10.88 -28.22
N LEU A 66 8.11 10.63 -27.84
CA LEU A 66 9.16 11.63 -27.63
C LEU A 66 9.98 11.92 -28.88
N VAL A 67 9.77 11.24 -30.01
CA VAL A 67 10.44 11.59 -31.28
C VAL A 67 10.09 13.03 -31.64
N ASP A 68 11.12 13.85 -31.87
CA ASP A 68 11.04 15.30 -32.12
C ASP A 68 10.32 16.10 -31.02
N LYS A 69 10.20 15.54 -29.82
CA LYS A 69 9.59 16.20 -28.66
C LYS A 69 10.51 16.09 -27.45
N ARG A 70 10.30 16.99 -26.50
CA ARG A 70 11.00 16.98 -25.21
C ARG A 70 10.02 17.10 -24.06
N ILE A 71 10.33 16.45 -22.96
CA ILE A 71 9.63 16.64 -21.69
C ILE A 71 10.06 18.00 -21.13
N VAL A 72 9.09 18.88 -20.91
CA VAL A 72 9.35 20.22 -20.34
C VAL A 72 9.40 20.16 -18.81
N GLU A 73 8.50 19.38 -18.21
CA GLU A 73 8.34 19.30 -16.76
C GLU A 73 7.65 17.99 -16.37
N ILE A 74 7.94 17.51 -15.16
CA ILE A 74 7.17 16.47 -14.48
C ILE A 74 6.59 17.12 -13.22
N LYS A 75 5.27 17.30 -13.18
CA LYS A 75 4.56 17.93 -12.07
C LYS A 75 4.00 16.87 -11.11
N PRO A 76 4.55 16.73 -9.89
CA PRO A 76 3.99 15.84 -8.89
C PRO A 76 2.68 16.44 -8.37
N THR A 77 1.66 15.61 -8.20
CA THR A 77 0.44 15.99 -7.46
C THR A 77 0.42 15.16 -6.19
N THR A 78 0.47 15.82 -5.04
CA THR A 78 0.42 15.15 -3.75
C THR A 78 -0.98 15.24 -3.15
N ARG A 79 -1.35 14.22 -2.38
CA ARG A 79 -2.51 14.24 -1.49
C ARG A 79 -2.02 13.85 -0.12
N LYS A 80 -2.63 14.41 0.94
CA LYS A 80 -2.35 13.92 2.30
C LYS A 80 -2.71 12.44 2.34
N VAL A 81 -1.73 11.61 2.69
CA VAL A 81 -1.97 10.19 2.96
C VAL A 81 -2.89 10.11 4.17
N LYS A 82 -3.92 9.27 4.11
CA LYS A 82 -4.78 9.01 5.27
C LYS A 82 -3.87 8.46 6.40
N PRO A 83 -3.97 8.94 7.65
CA PRO A 83 -3.11 8.45 8.72
C PRO A 83 -3.28 6.94 8.91
N ILE A 84 -2.23 6.17 8.65
CA ILE A 84 -2.22 4.72 8.85
C ILE A 84 -1.88 4.34 10.30
N ALA A 85 -1.67 5.34 11.16
CA ALA A 85 -1.38 5.18 12.60
C ALA A 85 -2.45 4.40 13.41
N LYS A 86 -3.55 3.99 12.77
CA LYS A 86 -4.61 3.15 13.37
C LYS A 86 -4.43 1.65 13.07
N VAL A 87 -3.51 1.27 12.19
CA VAL A 87 -3.20 -0.13 11.85
C VAL A 87 -2.16 -0.61 12.86
N ILE A 88 -2.66 -1.05 14.01
CA ILE A 88 -1.89 -1.55 15.14
C ILE A 88 -2.43 -2.93 15.56
N PRO A 89 -1.68 -3.72 16.34
CA PRO A 89 -2.17 -5.00 16.85
C PRO A 89 -3.52 -4.83 17.57
N GLY A 90 -4.49 -5.66 17.22
CA GLY A 90 -5.87 -5.56 17.70
C GLY A 90 -6.81 -4.82 16.75
N ALA A 91 -6.33 -4.08 15.75
CA ALA A 91 -7.19 -3.28 14.88
C ALA A 91 -8.09 -4.16 14.00
N VAL A 92 -9.36 -3.79 13.89
CA VAL A 92 -10.33 -4.43 13.00
C VAL A 92 -10.46 -3.57 11.74
N ILE A 93 -10.19 -4.18 10.60
CA ILE A 93 -10.16 -3.55 9.29
C ILE A 93 -11.40 -3.98 8.51
N GLN A 94 -12.07 -3.01 7.91
CA GLN A 94 -13.06 -3.20 6.87
C GLN A 94 -12.39 -3.08 5.50
N ILE A 95 -12.65 -4.06 4.65
CA ILE A 95 -12.09 -4.15 3.30
C ILE A 95 -13.25 -4.13 2.30
N PRO A 96 -13.40 -3.06 1.50
CA PRO A 96 -14.32 -3.09 0.37
C PRO A 96 -13.79 -4.00 -0.74
N LEU A 97 -14.66 -4.80 -1.32
CA LEU A 97 -14.38 -5.71 -2.43
C LEU A 97 -15.25 -5.29 -3.63
N ASP A 98 -14.90 -4.16 -4.23
CA ASP A 98 -15.72 -3.47 -5.23
C ASP A 98 -16.08 -4.36 -6.44
N LYS A 99 -15.15 -5.22 -6.87
CA LYS A 99 -15.36 -6.16 -7.98
C LYS A 99 -16.53 -7.13 -7.76
N ILE A 100 -16.88 -7.42 -6.51
CA ILE A 100 -17.98 -8.32 -6.16
C ILE A 100 -19.09 -7.62 -5.35
N GLY A 101 -18.99 -6.29 -5.16
CA GLY A 101 -19.99 -5.51 -4.44
C GLY A 101 -20.19 -5.94 -2.98
N LYS A 102 -19.12 -6.36 -2.28
CA LYS A 102 -19.20 -6.81 -0.89
C LYS A 102 -18.15 -6.16 -0.01
N TYR A 103 -18.34 -6.29 1.29
CA TYR A 103 -17.35 -6.01 2.33
C TYR A 103 -16.84 -7.30 2.93
N THR A 104 -15.57 -7.30 3.29
CA THR A 104 -15.00 -8.28 4.21
C THR A 104 -14.29 -7.59 5.36
N TYR A 105 -13.90 -8.38 6.35
CA TYR A 105 -13.34 -7.90 7.60
C TYR A 105 -12.09 -8.68 7.97
N ALA A 106 -11.12 -7.98 8.52
CA ALA A 106 -9.81 -8.49 8.85
C ALA A 106 -9.36 -7.99 10.23
N TRP A 107 -8.47 -8.73 10.87
CA TRP A 107 -7.92 -8.39 12.18
C TRP A 107 -6.39 -8.33 12.12
N VAL A 108 -5.81 -7.21 12.54
CA VAL A 108 -4.36 -7.05 12.67
C VAL A 108 -3.86 -7.82 13.89
N ILE A 109 -3.07 -8.87 13.66
CA ILE A 109 -2.48 -9.69 14.70
C ILE A 109 -1.16 -9.05 15.16
N GLU A 110 -0.30 -8.68 14.21
CA GLU A 110 1.04 -8.12 14.43
C GLU A 110 1.35 -7.01 13.42
N GLY A 111 2.43 -6.27 13.68
CA GLY A 111 2.86 -5.11 12.90
C GLY A 111 2.27 -3.81 13.42
N ASP A 112 3.08 -2.77 13.50
CA ASP A 112 2.72 -1.45 14.01
C ASP A 112 3.17 -0.33 13.06
N LEU A 113 2.31 -0.04 12.08
CA LEU A 113 2.56 1.03 11.12
C LEU A 113 2.57 2.44 11.73
N SER A 114 2.18 2.58 13.00
CA SER A 114 2.34 3.86 13.71
C SER A 114 3.78 4.12 14.13
N LYS A 115 4.59 3.06 14.27
CA LYS A 115 6.00 3.12 14.69
C LYS A 115 6.96 2.94 13.52
N ASN A 116 6.68 1.98 12.63
CA ASN A 116 7.49 1.70 11.47
C ASN A 116 6.60 1.50 10.24
N LYS A 117 6.72 2.39 9.25
CA LYS A 117 5.92 2.32 8.00
C LYS A 117 6.28 1.13 7.11
N ASP A 118 7.46 0.53 7.34
CA ASP A 118 8.00 -0.60 6.60
C ASP A 118 7.90 -1.89 7.43
N ASP A 119 7.09 -1.89 8.50
CA ASP A 119 6.86 -3.07 9.34
C ASP A 119 6.00 -4.11 8.59
N ASP A 120 6.32 -5.38 8.81
CA ASP A 120 5.54 -6.49 8.29
C ASP A 120 4.22 -6.60 9.07
N ILE A 121 3.08 -6.51 8.40
CA ILE A 121 1.77 -6.54 9.05
C ILE A 121 1.15 -7.91 8.86
N LEU A 122 0.96 -8.65 9.95
CA LEU A 122 0.24 -9.90 9.91
C LEU A 122 -1.25 -9.66 10.11
N ILE A 123 -2.05 -10.01 9.11
CA ILE A 123 -3.50 -9.80 9.11
C ILE A 123 -4.23 -11.15 9.02
N GLN A 124 -5.16 -11.40 9.94
CA GLN A 124 -6.11 -12.51 9.89
C GLN A 124 -7.33 -12.13 9.03
N TYR A 125 -7.58 -12.93 8.00
CA TYR A 125 -8.76 -12.81 7.14
C TYR A 125 -9.88 -13.77 7.57
N TYR A 126 -11.12 -13.32 7.37
CA TYR A 126 -12.33 -14.04 7.77
C TYR A 126 -13.27 -14.27 6.60
N ASN A 127 -14.01 -15.39 6.64
CA ASN A 127 -15.08 -15.73 5.72
C ASN A 127 -16.37 -15.00 6.09
N ILE A 128 -16.29 -13.68 6.06
CA ILE A 128 -17.39 -12.75 6.31
C ILE A 128 -17.50 -11.87 5.07
N PHE A 129 -18.56 -12.07 4.30
CA PHE A 129 -18.81 -11.34 3.06
C PHE A 129 -20.23 -10.78 3.10
N THR A 130 -20.37 -9.45 3.13
CA THR A 130 -21.67 -8.79 3.28
C THR A 130 -21.87 -7.72 2.22
N GLU A 131 -23.10 -7.58 1.73
CA GLU A 131 -23.45 -6.51 0.78
C GLU A 131 -23.44 -5.13 1.46
N ASN A 132 -23.84 -5.09 2.73
CA ASN A 132 -23.87 -3.87 3.55
C ASN A 132 -22.82 -3.93 4.65
N THR A 133 -22.47 -2.76 5.18
CA THR A 133 -21.57 -2.65 6.33
C THR A 133 -22.25 -3.17 7.59
N LEU A 134 -21.59 -4.07 8.32
CA LEU A 134 -22.05 -4.56 9.62
C LEU A 134 -21.74 -3.60 10.76
N SER A 135 -22.50 -3.72 11.85
CA SER A 135 -22.17 -3.05 13.11
C SER A 135 -20.92 -3.66 13.76
N ARG A 136 -20.29 -2.90 14.65
CA ARG A 136 -19.11 -3.35 15.41
C ARG A 136 -19.39 -4.66 16.17
N GLU A 137 -20.54 -4.73 16.82
CA GLU A 137 -20.94 -5.86 17.65
C GLU A 137 -21.11 -7.14 16.83
N GLU A 138 -21.70 -7.03 15.63
CA GLU A 138 -21.85 -8.15 14.71
C GLU A 138 -20.51 -8.63 14.18
N ILE A 139 -19.61 -7.71 13.81
CA ILE A 139 -18.28 -8.04 13.31
C ILE A 139 -17.48 -8.80 14.37
N ILE A 140 -17.42 -8.27 15.59
CA ILE A 140 -16.70 -8.92 16.71
C ILE A 140 -17.32 -10.29 17.02
N ARG A 141 -18.65 -10.41 17.00
CA ARG A 141 -19.33 -11.71 17.20
C ARG A 141 -18.91 -12.73 16.16
N LEU A 142 -18.96 -12.37 14.88
CA LEU A 142 -18.60 -13.28 13.78
C LEU A 142 -17.11 -13.63 13.78
N MET A 143 -16.23 -12.68 14.10
CA MET A 143 -14.79 -12.93 14.15
C MET A 143 -14.34 -13.79 15.34
N LYS A 144 -15.20 -13.99 16.35
CA LYS A 144 -14.96 -14.96 17.44
C LYS A 144 -15.25 -16.40 17.02
N GLU A 145 -15.97 -16.60 15.93
CA GLU A 145 -16.30 -17.94 15.43
C GLU A 145 -15.08 -18.53 14.71
N GLU A 146 -14.46 -19.57 15.28
CA GLU A 146 -13.22 -20.17 14.73
C GLU A 146 -13.38 -20.67 13.29
N ASN A 147 -14.55 -21.21 12.93
CA ASN A 147 -14.86 -21.65 11.58
C ASN A 147 -14.97 -20.52 10.54
N LYS A 148 -14.93 -19.25 10.97
CA LYS A 148 -14.88 -18.09 10.09
C LYS A 148 -13.45 -17.68 9.76
N LYS A 149 -12.44 -18.10 10.51
CA LYS A 149 -11.04 -17.80 10.18
C LYS A 149 -10.66 -18.53 8.89
N ILE A 150 -10.01 -17.84 7.97
CA ILE A 150 -9.53 -18.45 6.71
C ILE A 150 -8.03 -18.65 6.76
N PHE A 151 -7.26 -17.56 6.76
CA PHE A 151 -5.79 -17.57 6.79
C PHE A 151 -5.26 -16.26 7.38
N ALA A 152 -4.03 -16.30 7.85
CA ALA A 152 -3.25 -15.11 8.16
C ALA A 152 -2.20 -14.91 7.06
N ALA A 153 -1.98 -13.67 6.64
CA ALA A 153 -0.96 -13.33 5.65
C ALA A 153 -0.22 -12.06 6.04
N ASN A 154 1.08 -12.04 5.74
CA ASN A 154 1.84 -10.80 5.73
C ASN A 154 1.28 -9.94 4.59
N THR A 155 0.80 -8.75 4.95
CA THR A 155 0.08 -7.86 4.06
C THR A 155 0.78 -6.52 4.00
N GLY A 156 1.30 -6.20 2.81
CA GLY A 156 1.95 -4.92 2.56
C GLY A 156 0.99 -3.73 2.69
N HIS A 157 1.58 -2.56 2.86
CA HIS A 157 0.86 -1.31 3.12
C HIS A 157 -0.01 -0.81 1.94
N THR A 158 0.17 -1.36 0.74
CA THR A 158 -0.53 -0.95 -0.49
C THR A 158 -2.05 -1.05 -0.39
N GLY A 159 -2.59 -2.03 0.35
CA GLY A 159 -4.03 -2.18 0.58
C GLY A 159 -4.67 -0.96 1.27
N PHE A 160 -3.94 -0.30 2.18
CA PHE A 160 -4.41 0.92 2.86
C PHE A 160 -4.27 2.18 2.00
N LEU A 161 -3.31 2.19 1.08
CA LEU A 161 -3.05 3.31 0.18
C LEU A 161 -4.06 3.36 -0.98
N GLN A 162 -4.38 2.20 -1.55
CA GLN A 162 -5.14 2.08 -2.79
C GLN A 162 -6.54 1.46 -2.60
N GLY A 163 -6.68 0.48 -1.69
CA GLY A 163 -7.90 -0.31 -1.54
C GLY A 163 -8.98 0.30 -0.65
N ASP A 164 -8.80 1.53 -0.18
CA ASP A 164 -9.72 2.21 0.75
C ASP A 164 -10.05 1.41 2.03
N TRP A 165 -9.11 0.59 2.50
CA TRP A 165 -9.26 -0.17 3.75
C TRP A 165 -9.39 0.79 4.94
N LYS A 166 -10.32 0.48 5.84
CA LYS A 166 -10.65 1.35 6.98
C LYS A 166 -10.50 0.60 8.29
N VAL A 167 -9.74 1.16 9.21
CA VAL A 167 -9.78 0.72 10.62
C VAL A 167 -11.09 1.23 11.23
N ILE A 168 -11.97 0.31 11.58
CA ILE A 168 -13.32 0.61 12.07
C ILE A 168 -13.49 0.29 13.55
N SER A 169 -12.63 -0.55 14.12
CA SER A 169 -12.68 -0.90 15.54
C SER A 169 -11.37 -1.50 16.05
N LYS A 170 -11.40 -1.97 17.29
CA LYS A 170 -10.37 -2.79 17.92
C LYS A 170 -11.00 -4.01 18.58
N MET A 171 -10.33 -5.15 18.48
CA MET A 171 -10.71 -6.38 19.16
C MET A 171 -10.72 -6.18 20.69
N PRO A 172 -11.63 -6.87 21.42
CA PRO A 172 -11.57 -6.93 22.88
C PRO A 172 -10.22 -7.43 23.39
N GLN A 173 -9.70 -6.83 24.47
CA GLN A 173 -8.37 -7.15 25.03
C GLN A 173 -8.23 -8.64 25.37
N GLU A 174 -9.27 -9.26 25.92
CA GLU A 174 -9.30 -10.70 26.26
C GLU A 174 -8.97 -11.62 25.06
N ILE A 175 -9.30 -11.20 23.84
CA ILE A 175 -9.01 -11.97 22.62
C ILE A 175 -7.57 -11.73 22.17
N ILE A 176 -7.10 -10.49 22.32
CA ILE A 176 -5.73 -10.10 21.97
C ILE A 176 -4.74 -10.86 22.86
N GLU A 177 -5.00 -10.94 24.16
CA GLU A 177 -4.16 -11.64 25.15
C GLU A 177 -4.13 -13.16 24.93
N LYS A 178 -5.27 -13.78 24.60
CA LYS A 178 -5.30 -15.23 24.28
C LYS A 178 -4.45 -15.60 23.07
N ASN A 179 -4.42 -14.76 22.04
CA ASN A 179 -3.65 -15.05 20.83
C ASN A 179 -2.15 -14.73 20.99
N SER A 180 -1.78 -13.82 21.89
CA SER A 180 -0.36 -13.51 22.19
C SER A 180 0.30 -14.52 23.14
N HIS A 181 -0.45 -15.47 23.72
CA HIS A 181 0.07 -16.59 24.52
C HIS A 181 0.02 -17.94 23.78
N SER A 182 -0.44 -17.94 22.53
CA SER A 182 -0.54 -19.13 21.69
C SER A 182 0.60 -19.24 20.67
N GLN A 183 1.62 -18.38 20.77
CA GLN A 183 2.85 -18.39 19.99
C GLN A 183 4.04 -18.87 20.82
#